data_AF-A0A2D8ST10-F1
#
_entry.id   AF-A0A2D8ST10-F1
#
_cell.length_a   1.000
_cell.length_b   1.000
_cell.length_c   1.000
_cell.angle_alpha   90.00
_cell.angle_beta   90.00
_cell.angle_gamma   90.00
#
_symmetry.space_group_name_H-M   'P 1'
#
loop_
_entity.id
_entity.type
_entity.pdbx_description
1 polymer ?
#
loop_
_entity_poly.entity_id
_entity_poly.type
_entity_poly.pdbx_seq_one_letter_code
_entity_poly.pdbx_strand_id
1 'polypeptide(L)'
;PNLKGKKNPKSGVAQDGKFVYTALGSTGAYRGWKRDCYEGGLRVPGILEWPDGIKESRHTDFPAVTSDYFPTALAAAGLPLPDDRTYDGINLLPVIEQENNFLRPPIGFHCNGMEAWTSTPYKIVRSLKNKKNENLDWELYNLVQDPFEEHNLAGSKQALVERMAEEFNEWAAAIQSEHRKN
;
A
#
# COMPACT_ATOMS: atom_id res chain seq x y z
N PRO A 1 5.98 -16.28 20.02
CA PRO A 1 5.17 -16.98 21.05
C PRO A 1 4.15 -17.92 20.39
N ASN A 2 4.00 -19.15 20.90
CA ASN A 2 3.21 -20.23 20.32
C ASN A 2 1.69 -19.96 20.43
N LEU A 3 0.94 -20.14 19.34
CA LEU A 3 -0.49 -19.81 19.20
C LEU A 3 -1.43 -20.99 19.38
N LYS A 4 -0.94 -22.17 19.77
CA LYS A 4 -1.78 -23.34 20.03
C LYS A 4 -2.87 -23.00 21.08
N GLY A 5 -4.13 -23.06 20.66
CA GLY A 5 -5.30 -23.04 21.55
C GLY A 5 -6.05 -21.71 21.67
N LYS A 6 -5.63 -20.61 21.01
CA LYS A 6 -6.39 -19.35 21.05
C LYS A 6 -7.61 -19.39 20.12
N LYS A 7 -8.81 -19.39 20.69
CA LYS A 7 -10.08 -19.17 19.97
C LYS A 7 -10.25 -17.67 19.69
N ASN A 8 -10.57 -17.31 18.46
CA ASN A 8 -10.82 -15.93 17.97
C ASN A 8 -9.63 -14.96 18.12
N PRO A 9 -8.50 -15.15 17.41
CA PRO A 9 -7.53 -14.07 17.24
C PRO A 9 -8.26 -12.87 16.61
N LYS A 10 -8.34 -11.76 17.35
CA LYS A 10 -9.21 -10.62 17.07
C LYS A 10 -9.06 -10.13 15.63
N SER A 11 -10.21 -9.84 15.01
CA SER A 11 -10.28 -9.26 13.69
C SER A 11 -9.94 -7.79 13.63
N GLY A 12 -8.94 -7.44 12.81
CA GLY A 12 -8.86 -6.20 12.03
C GLY A 12 -8.98 -4.83 12.72
N VAL A 13 -8.80 -4.73 14.04
CA VAL A 13 -8.68 -3.42 14.70
C VAL A 13 -7.21 -3.03 14.69
N ALA A 14 -6.92 -1.75 14.47
CA ALA A 14 -5.62 -1.18 14.77
C ALA A 14 -5.22 -1.54 16.20
N GLN A 15 -3.97 -1.94 16.39
CA GLN A 15 -3.61 -2.68 17.59
C GLN A 15 -3.05 -1.78 18.70
N ASP A 16 -3.31 -0.47 18.70
CA ASP A 16 -2.80 0.50 19.67
C ASP A 16 -1.27 0.36 19.90
N GLY A 17 -0.50 0.08 18.84
CA GLY A 17 0.95 -0.19 18.97
C GLY A 17 1.33 -1.56 19.57
N LYS A 18 0.39 -2.48 19.78
CA LYS A 18 0.63 -3.82 20.36
C LYS A 18 0.80 -4.88 19.28
N PHE A 19 1.61 -5.89 19.56
CA PHE A 19 1.82 -7.04 18.67
C PHE A 19 0.74 -8.11 18.87
N VAL A 20 -0.09 -8.36 17.87
CA VAL A 20 -1.01 -9.51 17.82
C VAL A 20 -0.49 -10.55 16.83
N TYR A 21 -0.50 -11.79 17.29
CA TYR A 21 -0.13 -12.97 16.51
C TYR A 21 -1.41 -13.71 16.11
N THR A 22 -1.57 -14.00 14.82
CA THR A 22 -2.66 -14.84 14.27
C THR A 22 -2.09 -16.14 13.72
N ALA A 23 -2.94 -17.14 13.45
CA ALA A 23 -2.52 -18.39 12.80
C ALA A 23 -1.92 -18.16 11.39
N LEU A 24 -2.14 -16.99 10.80
CA LEU A 24 -1.61 -16.57 9.50
C LEU A 24 -0.30 -15.77 9.60
N GLY A 25 0.19 -15.49 10.81
CA GLY A 25 1.33 -14.61 11.07
C GLY A 25 0.96 -13.40 11.94
N SER A 26 1.93 -12.50 12.15
CA SER A 26 1.72 -11.23 12.85
C SER A 26 1.97 -10.08 11.89
N THR A 27 1.11 -9.08 11.94
CA THR A 27 1.21 -7.83 11.20
C THR A 27 1.84 -6.72 12.06
N GLY A 28 2.46 -7.08 13.20
CA GLY A 28 2.88 -6.11 14.18
C GLY A 28 1.69 -5.31 14.71
N ALA A 29 1.88 -4.00 14.89
CA ALA A 29 0.84 -3.08 15.33
C ALA A 29 -0.16 -2.66 14.22
N TYR A 30 0.13 -3.00 12.97
CA TYR A 30 -0.65 -2.53 11.82
C TYR A 30 -2.03 -3.20 11.75
N ARG A 31 -3.03 -2.41 11.33
CA ARG A 31 -4.43 -2.84 11.18
C ARG A 31 -4.60 -3.80 10.02
N GLY A 32 -5.50 -4.79 10.19
CA GLY A 32 -5.78 -5.79 9.17
C GLY A 32 -4.68 -6.85 9.04
N TRP A 33 -4.82 -7.71 8.03
CA TRP A 33 -3.91 -8.83 7.76
C TRP A 33 -3.93 -9.26 6.30
N LYS A 34 -3.25 -10.37 5.99
CA LYS A 34 -3.26 -11.02 4.67
C LYS A 34 -4.66 -11.03 4.05
N ARG A 35 -4.79 -10.43 2.86
CA ARG A 35 -6.03 -10.22 2.07
C ARG A 35 -6.83 -8.96 2.40
N ASP A 36 -6.42 -8.16 3.37
CA ASP A 36 -7.00 -6.83 3.60
C ASP A 36 -6.19 -5.77 2.85
N CYS A 37 -6.81 -4.63 2.53
CA CYS A 37 -6.08 -3.48 1.98
C CYS A 37 -5.66 -2.44 3.06
N TYR A 38 -5.80 -2.77 4.35
CA TYR A 38 -5.19 -2.00 5.44
C TYR A 38 -3.67 -2.23 5.49
N GLU A 39 -2.92 -1.41 6.23
CA GLU A 39 -1.45 -1.47 6.28
C GLU A 39 -0.93 -2.85 6.72
N GLY A 40 -1.62 -3.56 7.62
CA GLY A 40 -1.23 -4.91 8.03
C GLY A 40 -1.40 -5.96 6.93
N GLY A 41 -2.18 -5.67 5.88
CA GLY A 41 -2.33 -6.54 4.71
C GLY A 41 -1.40 -6.18 3.55
N LEU A 42 -1.03 -4.90 3.42
CA LEU A 42 -0.24 -4.37 2.31
C LEU A 42 1.23 -4.14 2.67
N ARG A 43 1.50 -3.58 3.85
CA ARG A 43 2.85 -3.18 4.28
C ARG A 43 3.63 -4.40 4.72
N VAL A 44 4.78 -4.58 4.09
CA VAL A 44 5.72 -5.66 4.36
C VAL A 44 7.13 -5.10 4.59
N PRO A 45 7.98 -5.76 5.39
CA PRO A 45 9.38 -5.36 5.49
C PRO A 45 10.07 -5.54 4.13
N GLY A 46 10.88 -4.55 3.74
CA GLY A 46 11.71 -4.58 2.54
C GLY A 46 13.16 -4.24 2.89
N ILE A 47 14.10 -4.94 2.28
CA ILE A 47 15.55 -4.68 2.40
C ILE A 47 16.13 -4.70 0.99
N LEU A 48 16.94 -3.70 0.67
CA LEU A 48 17.74 -3.65 -0.54
C LEU A 48 19.22 -3.66 -0.14
N GLU A 49 19.97 -4.61 -0.69
CA GLU A 49 21.42 -4.69 -0.55
C GLU A 49 22.05 -4.48 -1.93
N TRP A 50 22.91 -3.47 -2.04
CA TRP A 50 23.65 -3.20 -3.26
C TRP A 50 24.99 -2.55 -2.91
N PRO A 51 26.08 -3.34 -2.73
CA PRO A 51 27.36 -2.82 -2.24
C PRO A 51 27.98 -1.73 -3.13
N ASP A 52 27.74 -1.80 -4.44
CA ASP A 52 28.25 -0.83 -5.39
C ASP A 52 27.46 0.48 -5.38
N GLY A 53 26.14 0.45 -5.17
CA GLY A 53 25.26 1.63 -5.17
C GLY A 53 24.92 2.20 -3.78
N ILE A 54 24.99 1.40 -2.72
CA ILE A 54 24.64 1.78 -1.34
C ILE A 54 25.90 1.66 -0.48
N LYS A 55 26.55 2.80 -0.24
CA LYS A 55 27.83 2.87 0.51
C LYS A 55 27.65 2.90 2.02
N GLU A 56 26.51 3.40 2.49
CA GLU A 56 26.19 3.51 3.91
C GLU A 56 24.83 2.91 4.19
N SER A 57 24.73 2.18 5.31
CA SER A 57 23.45 1.65 5.78
C SER A 57 22.52 2.80 6.12
N ARG A 58 21.30 2.75 5.60
CA ARG A 58 20.28 3.77 5.83
C ARG A 58 18.89 3.16 5.77
N HIS A 59 17.90 3.94 6.19
CA HIS A 59 16.49 3.60 6.04
C HIS A 59 15.80 4.68 5.20
N THR A 60 14.65 4.35 4.63
CA THR A 60 13.79 5.29 3.91
C THR A 60 12.33 4.96 4.19
N ASP A 61 11.50 5.98 4.33
CA ASP A 61 10.05 5.87 4.44
C ASP A 61 9.35 6.05 3.09
N PHE A 62 10.11 6.09 1.99
CA PHE A 62 9.55 6.20 0.64
C PHE A 62 8.62 5.02 0.34
N PRO A 63 7.36 5.25 -0.07
CA PRO A 63 6.45 4.16 -0.39
C PRO A 63 6.89 3.44 -1.67
N ALA A 64 7.14 2.14 -1.56
CA ALA A 64 7.53 1.26 -2.66
C ALA A 64 6.59 0.06 -2.76
N VAL A 65 6.39 -0.45 -3.98
CA VAL A 65 5.61 -1.67 -4.27
C VAL A 65 6.40 -2.59 -5.19
N THR A 66 6.00 -3.86 -5.21
CA THR A 66 6.71 -4.91 -5.94
C THR A 66 6.77 -4.68 -7.45
N SER A 67 5.81 -3.95 -8.03
CA SER A 67 5.84 -3.60 -9.46
C SER A 67 7.00 -2.66 -9.81
N ASP A 68 7.53 -1.90 -8.86
CA ASP A 68 8.67 -1.00 -9.06
C ASP A 68 9.99 -1.76 -9.31
N TYR A 69 10.06 -3.03 -8.92
CA TYR A 69 11.30 -3.81 -9.03
C TYR A 69 11.75 -3.99 -10.46
N PHE A 70 10.81 -4.21 -11.39
CA PHE A 70 11.12 -4.41 -12.79
C PHE A 70 11.76 -3.18 -13.46
N PRO A 71 11.13 -1.98 -13.47
CA PRO A 71 11.73 -0.79 -14.05
C PRO A 71 13.02 -0.37 -13.33
N THR A 72 13.10 -0.56 -12.00
CA THR A 72 14.32 -0.28 -11.24
C THR A 72 15.48 -1.19 -11.64
N ALA A 73 15.22 -2.50 -11.82
CA ALA A 73 16.26 -3.46 -12.20
C ALA A 73 16.79 -3.21 -13.62
N LEU A 74 15.92 -2.86 -14.57
CA LEU A 74 16.35 -2.49 -15.93
C LEU A 74 17.20 -1.23 -15.91
N ALA A 75 16.77 -0.20 -15.18
CA ALA A 75 17.53 1.04 -15.06
C ALA A 75 18.90 0.80 -14.41
N ALA A 76 18.96 -0.03 -13.36
CA ALA A 76 20.22 -0.40 -12.71
C ALA A 76 21.16 -1.20 -13.64
N ALA A 77 20.60 -1.96 -14.58
CA ALA A 77 21.35 -2.68 -15.61
C ALA A 77 21.75 -1.81 -16.82
N GLY A 78 21.35 -0.52 -16.86
CA GLY A 78 21.55 0.34 -18.02
C GLY A 78 20.73 -0.05 -19.24
N LEU A 79 19.62 -0.77 -19.04
CA LEU A 79 18.71 -1.22 -20.10
C LEU A 79 17.48 -0.29 -20.19
N PRO A 80 16.98 -0.01 -21.40
CA PRO A 80 15.76 0.76 -21.56
C PRO A 80 14.54 -0.03 -21.08
N LEU A 81 13.52 0.67 -20.58
CA LEU A 81 12.21 0.09 -20.34
C LEU A 81 11.52 -0.16 -21.70
N PRO A 82 11.04 -1.39 -22.00
CA PRO A 82 10.34 -1.66 -23.25
C PRO A 82 9.09 -0.80 -23.41
N ASP A 83 8.79 -0.34 -24.62
CA ASP A 83 7.64 0.51 -24.95
C ASP A 83 6.40 -0.29 -25.39
N ASP A 84 6.42 -1.60 -25.20
CA ASP A 84 5.38 -2.55 -25.66
C ASP A 84 4.20 -2.69 -24.69
N ARG A 85 4.26 -2.06 -23.52
CA ARG A 85 3.23 -2.13 -22.47
C ARG A 85 3.30 -0.95 -21.51
N THR A 86 2.20 -0.74 -20.79
CA THR A 86 2.15 0.15 -19.63
C THR A 86 2.71 -0.57 -18.39
N TYR A 87 3.38 0.17 -17.51
CA TYR A 87 3.89 -0.36 -16.24
C TYR A 87 3.28 0.39 -15.07
N ASP A 88 2.84 -0.36 -14.06
CA ASP A 88 2.33 0.22 -12.81
C ASP A 88 3.46 0.68 -11.87
N GLY A 89 4.67 0.13 -12.06
CA GLY A 89 5.84 0.41 -11.23
C GLY A 89 6.65 1.60 -11.75
N ILE A 90 7.41 2.22 -10.84
CA ILE A 90 8.34 3.30 -11.17
C ILE A 90 9.80 2.89 -10.94
N ASN A 91 10.73 3.58 -11.59
CA ASN A 91 12.14 3.45 -11.30
C ASN A 91 12.47 4.09 -9.93
N LEU A 92 13.01 3.29 -9.01
CA LEU A 92 13.42 3.72 -7.67
C LEU A 92 14.89 4.14 -7.57
N LEU A 93 15.67 4.13 -8.67
CA LEU A 93 17.05 4.62 -8.65
C LEU A 93 17.17 6.04 -8.06
N PRO A 94 16.32 7.03 -8.41
CA PRO A 94 16.36 8.35 -7.77
C PRO A 94 16.25 8.29 -6.24
N VAL A 95 15.42 7.39 -5.71
CA VAL A 95 15.26 7.17 -4.26
C VAL A 95 16.52 6.52 -3.67
N ILE A 96 17.10 5.56 -4.38
CA ILE A 96 18.37 4.91 -3.98
C ILE A 96 19.53 5.90 -4.05
N GLU A 97 19.52 6.86 -4.97
CA GLU A 97 20.55 7.88 -5.12
C GLU A 97 20.33 9.09 -4.20
N GLN A 98 19.25 9.07 -3.39
CA GLN A 98 18.87 10.14 -2.47
C GLN A 98 18.58 11.47 -3.17
N GLU A 99 17.98 11.41 -4.37
CA GLU A 99 17.46 12.61 -5.03
C GLU A 99 16.38 13.26 -4.17
N ASN A 100 16.54 14.56 -3.93
CA ASN A 100 15.58 15.33 -3.14
C ASN A 100 14.28 15.53 -3.92
N ASN A 101 13.15 15.47 -3.20
CA ASN A 101 11.81 15.74 -3.73
C ASN A 101 11.32 14.77 -4.82
N PHE A 102 11.87 13.56 -4.90
CA PHE A 102 11.29 12.53 -5.75
C PHE A 102 9.89 12.15 -5.23
N LEU A 103 8.86 12.42 -6.03
CA LEU A 103 7.47 12.22 -5.64
C LEU A 103 6.96 10.87 -6.11
N ARG A 104 6.29 10.16 -5.20
CA ARG A 104 5.62 8.90 -5.50
C ARG A 104 4.27 9.16 -6.16
N PRO A 105 4.01 8.69 -7.39
CA PRO A 105 2.65 8.64 -7.92
C PRO A 105 1.76 7.75 -7.05
N PRO A 106 0.44 8.00 -7.01
CA PRO A 106 -0.46 7.21 -6.19
C PRO A 106 -0.40 5.70 -6.46
N ILE A 107 -0.69 4.91 -5.43
CA ILE A 107 -0.65 3.45 -5.47
C ILE A 107 -2.05 2.89 -5.21
N GLY A 108 -2.57 2.14 -6.17
CA GLY A 108 -3.88 1.50 -6.09
C GLY A 108 -3.80 0.01 -5.79
N PHE A 109 -4.80 -0.49 -5.04
CA PHE A 109 -4.92 -1.91 -4.72
C PHE A 109 -6.37 -2.38 -4.80
N HIS A 110 -6.54 -3.60 -5.33
CA HIS A 110 -7.73 -4.42 -5.15
C HIS A 110 -7.35 -5.68 -4.37
N CYS A 111 -7.86 -5.83 -3.13
CA CYS A 111 -7.54 -6.96 -2.26
C CYS A 111 -8.83 -7.63 -1.76
N ASN A 112 -9.21 -8.77 -2.36
CA ASN A 112 -10.26 -9.64 -1.81
C ASN A 112 -11.58 -8.90 -1.46
N GLY A 113 -12.13 -8.12 -2.40
CA GLY A 113 -13.32 -7.31 -2.16
C GLY A 113 -13.07 -6.13 -1.22
N MET A 114 -11.86 -5.61 -1.22
CA MET A 114 -11.49 -4.30 -0.67
C MET A 114 -10.72 -3.52 -1.71
N GLU A 115 -10.74 -2.21 -1.56
CA GLU A 115 -10.05 -1.27 -2.45
C GLU A 115 -9.26 -0.28 -1.62
N ALA A 116 -8.11 0.14 -2.11
CA ALA A 116 -7.33 1.22 -1.50
C ALA A 116 -6.62 2.07 -2.54
N TRP A 117 -6.45 3.35 -2.20
CA TRP A 117 -5.70 4.33 -2.98
C TRP A 117 -4.81 5.14 -2.04
N THR A 118 -3.50 5.11 -2.28
CA THR A 118 -2.51 5.77 -1.42
C THR A 118 -1.82 6.88 -2.19
N SER A 119 -1.97 8.12 -1.71
CA SER A 119 -1.27 9.31 -2.20
C SER A 119 -0.72 10.04 -0.98
N THR A 120 0.54 9.74 -0.64
CA THR A 120 1.16 10.14 0.63
C THR A 120 0.99 11.65 0.87
N PRO A 121 0.54 12.07 2.06
CA PRO A 121 0.43 11.26 3.28
C PRO A 121 -0.90 10.53 3.46
N TYR A 122 -1.84 10.64 2.53
CA TYR A 122 -3.19 10.12 2.72
C TYR A 122 -3.43 8.78 2.02
N LYS A 123 -4.32 7.99 2.60
CA LYS A 123 -4.84 6.76 2.03
C LYS A 123 -6.35 6.71 2.21
N ILE A 124 -7.05 6.32 1.15
CA ILE A 124 -8.45 5.88 1.27
C ILE A 124 -8.54 4.36 1.15
N VAL A 125 -9.46 3.76 1.90
CA VAL A 125 -9.72 2.32 1.90
C VAL A 125 -11.20 2.04 2.10
N ARG A 126 -11.75 1.04 1.41
CA ARG A 126 -13.13 0.57 1.62
C ARG A 126 -13.27 -0.94 1.48
N SER A 127 -14.28 -1.50 2.14
CA SER A 127 -14.74 -2.87 1.92
C SER A 127 -15.89 -2.87 0.92
N LEU A 128 -15.83 -3.75 -0.08
CA LEU A 128 -16.92 -4.04 -1.01
C LEU A 128 -17.76 -5.25 -0.56
N LYS A 129 -17.36 -5.92 0.53
CA LYS A 129 -18.11 -7.06 1.04
C LYS A 129 -19.38 -6.55 1.71
N ASN A 130 -20.51 -6.81 1.09
CA ASN A 130 -21.80 -6.55 1.71
C ASN A 130 -22.13 -7.63 2.76
N LYS A 131 -21.57 -7.50 3.96
CA LYS A 131 -22.15 -8.16 5.14
C LYS A 131 -23.22 -7.23 5.73
N LYS A 132 -24.31 -7.79 6.25
CA LYS A 132 -25.38 -7.02 6.91
C LYS A 132 -24.74 -6.02 7.89
N ASN A 133 -24.95 -4.72 7.65
CA ASN A 133 -24.46 -3.56 8.41
C ASN A 133 -22.98 -3.14 8.24
N GLU A 134 -22.24 -3.59 7.22
CA GLU A 134 -20.92 -3.00 6.90
C GLU A 134 -21.08 -1.71 6.05
N ASN A 135 -20.38 -0.64 6.43
CA ASN A 135 -20.32 0.59 5.64
C ASN A 135 -19.42 0.37 4.41
N LEU A 136 -19.95 0.66 3.22
CA LEU A 136 -19.22 0.56 1.95
C LEU A 136 -18.52 1.88 1.56
N ASP A 137 -18.68 2.92 2.38
CA ASP A 137 -18.05 4.22 2.20
C ASP A 137 -16.53 4.14 2.35
N TRP A 138 -15.85 5.08 1.72
CA TRP A 138 -14.41 5.27 1.89
C TRP A 138 -14.08 5.74 3.31
N GLU A 139 -13.13 5.05 3.93
CA GLU A 139 -12.38 5.54 5.08
C GLU A 139 -11.17 6.34 4.59
N LEU A 140 -10.72 7.33 5.35
CA LEU A 140 -9.55 8.16 5.03
C LEU A 140 -8.59 8.22 6.22
N TYR A 141 -7.30 7.96 5.96
CA TYR A 141 -6.24 7.97 6.96
C TYR A 141 -5.06 8.81 6.51
N ASN A 142 -4.37 9.45 7.45
CA ASN A 142 -3.07 10.09 7.21
C ASN A 142 -1.98 9.14 7.70
N LEU A 143 -1.32 8.41 6.80
CA LEU A 143 -0.36 7.35 7.16
C LEU A 143 0.92 7.86 7.83
N VAL A 144 1.23 9.16 7.72
CA VAL A 144 2.40 9.75 8.39
C VAL A 144 2.09 10.03 9.86
N GLN A 145 0.89 10.53 10.16
CA GLN A 145 0.46 10.87 11.52
C GLN A 145 -0.23 9.69 12.23
N ASP A 146 -0.83 8.80 11.45
CA ASP A 146 -1.63 7.65 11.89
C ASP A 146 -1.26 6.42 11.02
N PRO A 147 -0.05 5.86 11.21
CA PRO A 147 0.42 4.69 10.45
C PRO A 147 -0.35 3.41 10.77
N PHE A 148 -1.20 3.42 11.80
CA PHE A 148 -1.98 2.26 12.24
C PHE A 148 -3.44 2.31 11.78
N GLU A 149 -3.86 3.39 11.10
CA GLU A 149 -5.21 3.58 10.58
C GLU A 149 -6.28 3.53 11.69
N GLU A 150 -6.05 4.29 12.75
CA GLU A 150 -6.90 4.39 13.95
C GLU A 150 -7.96 5.49 13.84
N HIS A 151 -7.65 6.58 13.16
CA HIS A 151 -8.45 7.81 13.16
C HIS A 151 -8.98 8.11 11.76
N ASN A 152 -10.19 7.62 11.47
CA ASN A 152 -10.85 7.89 10.20
C ASN A 152 -11.22 9.38 10.06
N LEU A 153 -10.61 10.05 9.08
CA LEU A 153 -10.79 11.47 8.80
C LEU A 153 -11.89 11.77 7.77
N ALA A 154 -12.51 10.75 7.17
CA ALA A 154 -13.41 10.90 6.03
C ALA A 154 -14.52 11.94 6.29
N GLY A 155 -15.19 11.84 7.45
CA GLY A 155 -16.26 12.79 7.82
C GLY A 155 -15.82 14.25 7.95
N SER A 156 -14.53 14.50 8.22
CA SER A 156 -13.97 15.85 8.37
C SER A 156 -13.30 16.40 7.09
N LYS A 157 -12.98 15.51 6.14
CA LYS A 157 -12.23 15.83 4.91
C LYS A 157 -12.92 15.26 3.67
N GLN A 158 -14.23 15.43 3.59
CA GLN A 158 -15.07 14.83 2.54
C GLN A 158 -14.58 15.16 1.11
N ALA A 159 -14.26 16.42 0.82
CA ALA A 159 -13.74 16.83 -0.50
C ALA A 159 -12.42 16.14 -0.88
N LEU A 160 -11.59 15.79 0.11
CA LEU A 160 -10.36 15.03 -0.13
C LEU A 160 -10.66 13.56 -0.47
N VAL A 161 -11.65 12.97 0.20
CA VAL A 161 -12.12 11.60 -0.09
C VAL A 161 -12.66 11.53 -1.50
N GLU A 162 -13.50 12.48 -1.90
CA GLU A 162 -14.11 12.53 -3.23
C GLU A 162 -13.04 12.62 -4.32
N ARG A 163 -12.11 13.57 -4.20
CA ARG A 163 -10.97 13.69 -5.13
C ARG A 163 -10.17 12.39 -5.24
N MET A 164 -9.79 11.79 -4.11
CA MET A 164 -8.99 10.55 -4.13
C MET A 164 -9.79 9.36 -4.68
N ALA A 165 -11.10 9.33 -4.47
CA ALA A 165 -11.97 8.29 -5.04
C ALA A 165 -12.12 8.45 -6.55
N GLU A 166 -12.19 9.68 -7.06
CA GLU A 166 -12.17 9.97 -8.49
C GLU A 166 -10.86 9.50 -9.12
N GLU A 167 -9.71 9.87 -8.55
CA GLU A 167 -8.39 9.40 -9.00
C GLU A 167 -8.29 7.87 -9.04
N PHE A 168 -8.79 7.20 -7.99
CA PHE A 168 -8.85 5.73 -7.94
C PHE A 168 -9.72 5.16 -9.07
N ASN A 169 -10.91 5.73 -9.30
CA ASN A 169 -11.83 5.23 -10.33
C ASN A 169 -11.25 5.39 -11.73
N GLU A 170 -10.54 6.50 -12.00
CA GLU A 170 -9.82 6.72 -13.26
C GLU A 170 -8.74 5.66 -13.47
N TRP A 171 -7.91 5.42 -12.45
CA TRP A 171 -6.89 4.38 -12.48
C TRP A 171 -7.48 2.97 -12.68
N ALA A 172 -8.52 2.63 -11.92
CA ALA A 172 -9.16 1.32 -12.01
C ALA A 172 -9.80 1.09 -13.39
N ALA A 173 -10.41 2.12 -13.98
CA ALA A 173 -10.97 2.06 -15.32
C ALA A 173 -9.89 1.86 -16.40
N ALA A 174 -8.73 2.52 -16.24
CA ALA A 174 -7.58 2.35 -17.14
C ALA A 174 -7.10 0.89 -17.16
N ILE A 175 -6.90 0.28 -15.99
CA ILE A 175 -6.49 -1.13 -15.87
C ILE A 175 -7.50 -2.07 -16.52
N GLN A 176 -8.80 -1.88 -16.26
CA GLN A 176 -9.84 -2.72 -16.87
C GLN A 176 -9.90 -2.58 -18.39
N SER A 177 -9.56 -1.41 -18.93
CA SER A 177 -9.51 -1.19 -20.38
C SER A 177 -8.36 -1.96 -21.03
N GLU A 178 -7.20 -2.03 -20.37
CA GLU A 178 -6.05 -2.81 -20.85
C GLU A 178 -6.32 -4.31 -20.79
N HIS A 179 -6.91 -4.80 -19.70
CA HIS A 179 -7.24 -6.23 -19.56
C HIS A 179 -8.16 -6.74 -20.69
N ARG A 180 -9.03 -5.87 -21.22
CA ARG A 180 -9.96 -6.22 -22.32
C ARG A 180 -9.32 -6.19 -23.71
N LYS A 181 -8.11 -5.63 -23.86
CA LYS A 181 -7.42 -5.52 -25.17
C LYS A 181 -6.54 -6.72 -25.47
N ASN A 182 -6.22 -7.53 -24.45
CA ASN A 182 -5.44 -8.77 -24.56
C ASN A 182 -6.35 -10.00 -24.55
#